data_AF-A0A853IPB8-F1
#
_entry.id   AF-A0A853IPB8-F1
#
_cell.length_a   1.000
_cell.length_b   1.000
_cell.length_c   1.000
_cell.angle_alpha   90.00
_cell.angle_beta   90.00
_cell.angle_gamma   90.00
#
_symmetry.space_group_name_H-M   'P 1'
#
loop_
_entity.id
_entity.type
_entity.pdbx_description
1 polymer ?
#
loop_
_entity_poly.entity_id
_entity_poly.type
_entity_poly.pdbx_seq_one_letter_code
_entity_poly.pdbx_strand_id
1 'polypeptide(L)' 'MASRLVRAIDWVATPLGPIAQWPAPLRTVLGTMLRSRNPMLLYWGPQLTHFFNTAFIPSLDTRQFPGAMGQPGEQA' A
#
# COMPACT_ATOMS: atom_id res chain seq x y z
N MET A 1 1.09 9.73 -10.15
CA MET A 1 2.34 9.34 -9.44
C MET A 1 2.12 8.25 -8.39
N ALA A 2 1.11 8.32 -7.52
CA ALA A 2 0.85 7.32 -6.46
C ALA A 2 0.71 5.86 -6.93
N SER A 3 0.09 5.64 -8.10
CA SER A 3 -0.04 4.30 -8.71
C SER A 3 1.29 3.62 -9.04
N ARG A 4 2.38 4.39 -9.16
CA ARG A 4 3.72 3.88 -9.49
C ARG A 4 4.39 3.23 -8.28
N LEU A 5 4.07 3.66 -7.06
CA LEU A 5 4.57 3.03 -5.82
C LEU A 5 4.00 1.63 -5.65
N VAL A 6 2.67 1.51 -5.78
CA VAL A 6 1.99 0.22 -5.72
C VAL A 6 2.53 -0.70 -6.82
N ARG A 7 2.71 -0.23 -8.05
CA ARG A 7 3.24 -1.07 -9.14
C ARG A 7 4.72 -1.46 -9.01
N ALA A 8 5.49 -0.80 -8.15
CA ALA A 8 6.91 -1.09 -7.95
C ALA A 8 7.15 -2.26 -6.99
N ILE A 9 6.12 -2.75 -6.30
CA ILE A 9 6.21 -3.86 -5.36
C ILE A 9 5.99 -5.17 -6.09
N ASP A 10 6.84 -6.15 -5.80
CA ASP A 10 6.59 -7.54 -6.18
C ASP A 10 5.50 -8.14 -5.27
N TRP A 11 4.25 -7.92 -5.65
CA TRP A 11 3.09 -8.42 -4.92
C TRP A 11 2.98 -9.94 -4.91
N VAL A 12 3.65 -10.65 -5.83
CA VAL A 12 3.68 -12.11 -5.80
C VAL A 12 4.42 -12.60 -4.55
N ALA A 13 5.42 -11.84 -4.10
CA ALA A 13 6.20 -12.14 -2.91
C ALA A 13 5.55 -11.69 -1.59
N THR A 14 4.37 -11.05 -1.62
CA THR A 14 3.66 -10.61 -0.41
C THR A 14 2.48 -11.52 -0.08
N PRO A 15 1.99 -11.54 1.18
CA PRO A 15 0.84 -12.37 1.57
C PRO A 15 -0.46 -12.06 0.79
N LEU A 16 -0.55 -10.88 0.19
CA LEU A 16 -1.72 -10.47 -0.58
C LEU A 16 -1.73 -11.05 -2.01
N GLY A 17 -0.57 -11.50 -2.50
CA GLY A 17 -0.43 -12.08 -3.82
C GLY A 17 -0.62 -11.09 -4.98
N PRO A 18 -0.57 -11.58 -6.23
CA PRO A 18 -0.58 -10.74 -7.42
C PRO A 18 -1.83 -9.86 -7.50
N ILE A 19 -1.68 -8.63 -8.00
CA ILE A 19 -2.76 -7.63 -8.15
C ILE A 19 -4.00 -8.21 -8.87
N ALA A 20 -3.80 -9.14 -9.81
CA ALA A 20 -4.88 -9.80 -10.54
C ALA A 20 -5.85 -10.59 -9.64
N GLN A 21 -5.38 -11.08 -8.50
CA GLN A 21 -6.17 -11.85 -7.53
C GLN A 21 -6.78 -10.97 -6.43
N TRP A 22 -6.51 -9.66 -6.43
CA TRP A 22 -7.02 -8.78 -5.38
C TRP A 22 -8.55 -8.69 -5.42
N PRO A 23 -9.21 -8.73 -4.23
CA PRO A 23 -10.65 -8.51 -4.13
C PRO A 23 -11.08 -7.19 -4.78
N ALA A 24 -12.24 -7.20 -5.45
CA ALA A 24 -12.80 -5.98 -6.04
C ALA A 24 -12.93 -4.80 -5.05
N PRO A 25 -13.35 -5.01 -3.78
CA PRO A 25 -13.43 -3.93 -2.79
C PRO A 25 -12.08 -3.26 -2.53
N LEU A 26 -11.00 -4.03 -2.42
CA LEU A 26 -9.65 -3.50 -2.21
C LEU A 26 -9.24 -2.60 -3.37
N ARG A 27 -9.45 -3.05 -4.62
CA ARG A 27 -9.10 -2.28 -5.81
C ARG A 27 -9.87 -0.95 -5.88
N THR A 28 -11.14 -0.95 -5.47
CA THR A 28 -11.97 0.26 -5.39
C THR A 28 -11.42 1.25 -4.38
N VAL A 29 -11.16 0.80 -3.14
CA VAL A 29 -10.64 1.65 -2.06
C VAL A 29 -9.27 2.22 -2.44
N LEU A 30 -8.37 1.38 -2.94
CA LEU A 30 -7.04 1.81 -3.41
C LEU A 30 -7.14 2.80 -4.58
N GLY A 31 -8.07 2.59 -5.52
CA GLY A 31 -8.32 3.52 -6.60
C GLY A 31 -8.63 4.92 -6.08
N THR A 32 -9.53 5.03 -5.11
CA THR A 32 -9.89 6.31 -4.46
C THR A 32 -8.72 6.91 -3.71
N MET A 33 -8.06 6.10 -2.87
CA MET A 33 -6.94 6.51 -2.03
C MET A 33 -5.75 7.05 -2.84
N LEU A 34 -5.38 6.37 -3.93
CA LEU A 34 -4.25 6.75 -4.79
C LEU A 34 -4.52 8.03 -5.61
N ARG A 35 -5.79 8.42 -5.78
CA ARG A 35 -6.17 9.68 -6.45
C ARG A 35 -6.31 10.85 -5.47
N SER A 36 -6.42 10.58 -4.18
CA SER A 36 -6.54 11.62 -3.15
C SER A 36 -5.25 12.44 -3.01
N ARG A 37 -5.41 13.73 -2.73
CA ARG A 37 -4.30 14.64 -2.35
C ARG A 37 -4.08 14.70 -0.84
N ASN A 38 -5.01 14.15 -0.06
CA ASN A 38 -4.88 14.08 1.39
C ASN A 38 -3.98 12.89 1.77
N PRO A 39 -3.13 13.01 2.80
CA PRO A 39 -2.38 11.88 3.34
C PRO A 39 -3.32 10.75 3.74
N MET A 40 -3.07 9.54 3.24
CA MET A 40 -3.90 8.36 3.56
C MET A 40 -3.01 7.13 3.76
N LEU A 41 -3.39 6.31 4.75
CA LEU A 41 -2.83 5.00 5.09
C LEU A 41 -4.00 4.01 5.22
N LEU A 42 -3.82 2.80 4.70
CA LEU A 42 -4.77 1.71 4.78
C LEU A 42 -4.03 0.45 5.23
N TYR A 43 -4.61 -0.24 6.21
CA TYR A 43 -4.23 -1.60 6.58
C TYR A 43 -5.28 -2.56 6.02
N TRP A 44 -4.85 -3.63 5.38
CA TRP A 44 -5.76 -4.57 4.72
C TRP A 44 -5.49 -6.02 5.10
N GLY A 45 -6.58 -6.74 5.38
CA GLY A 45 -6.57 -8.18 5.60
C GLY A 45 -5.96 -8.60 6.94
N PRO A 46 -5.90 -9.91 7.20
CA PRO A 46 -5.45 -10.47 8.48
C PRO A 46 -3.99 -10.16 8.81
N GLN A 47 -3.15 -10.02 7.77
CA GLN A 47 -1.73 -9.69 7.90
C GLN A 47 -1.48 -8.18 7.94
N LEU A 48 -2.54 -7.35 7.99
CA LEU A 48 -2.47 -5.89 8.07
C LEU A 48 -1.54 -5.28 7.02
N THR A 49 -1.67 -5.71 5.76
CA THR A 49 -0.85 -5.20 4.65
C THR A 49 -1.03 -3.69 4.50
N HIS A 50 0.07 -2.95 4.51
CA HIS A 50 0.06 -1.50 4.46
C HIS A 50 0.02 -0.94 3.05
N PHE A 51 -0.84 0.06 2.86
CA PHE A 51 -0.90 0.89 1.67
C PHE A 51 -0.92 2.35 2.07
N PHE A 52 -0.12 3.18 1.40
CA PHE A 52 -0.17 4.63 1.58
C PHE A 52 -0.14 5.34 0.22
N ASN A 53 -0.64 6.57 0.15
CA ASN A 53 -0.50 7.37 -1.06
C ASN A 53 0.74 8.27 -0.98
N THR A 54 1.13 8.88 -2.10
CA THR A 54 2.29 9.78 -2.14
C THR A 54 2.19 10.96 -1.19
N ALA A 55 0.97 11.42 -0.86
CA ALA A 55 0.76 12.52 0.08
C ALA A 55 1.09 12.13 1.53
N PHE A 56 1.13 10.83 1.85
CA PHE A 56 1.52 10.32 3.16
C PHE A 56 3.04 10.23 3.36
N ILE A 57 3.84 10.31 2.30
CA ILE A 57 5.30 10.19 2.35
C ILE A 57 5.96 11.14 3.36
N PRO A 58 5.61 12.44 3.44
CA PRO A 58 6.24 13.34 4.39
C PRO A 58 5.98 12.99 5.86
N SER A 59 4.97 12.16 6.13
CA SER A 59 4.60 11.68 7.47
C SER A 59 5.30 10.38 7.85
N LEU A 60 6.00 9.71 6.92
CA LEU A 60 6.76 8.50 7.21
C LEU A 60 8.11 8.85 7.84
N ASP A 61 8.50 8.10 8.87
CA ASP A 61 9.90 8.13 9.32
C ASP A 61 10.79 7.63 8.17
N THR A 62 11.86 8.37 7.89
CA THR A 62 12.91 8.00 6.93
C THR A 62 13.44 6.57 7.11
N ARG A 63 13.35 5.99 8.32
CA ARG A 63 13.72 4.59 8.59
C ARG A 63 12.73 3.54 8.03
N GLN A 64 11.49 3.94 7.73
CA GLN A 64 10.43 3.07 7.20
C GLN A 64 10.32 3.16 5.65
N PHE A 65 11.12 4.03 5.02
CA PHE A 65 11.11 4.29 3.59
C PHE A 65 12.19 3.49 2.84
N PRO A 66 11.93 2.88 1.67
CA PRO A 66 10.66 2.62 0.97
C PRO A 66 10.06 1.23 1.28
N GLY A 67 10.59 0.52 2.27
CA GLY A 67 10.30 -0.91 2.50
C GLY A 67 8.93 -1.23 3.09
N ALA A 68 8.21 -0.29 3.71
CA ALA A 68 6.99 -0.58 4.47
C ALA A 68 5.74 -0.91 3.62
N MET A 69 5.69 -0.48 2.35
CA MET A 69 4.51 -0.73 1.51
C MET A 69 4.45 -2.20 1.09
N GLY A 70 3.31 -2.86 1.37
CA GLY A 70 3.12 -4.27 1.06
C GLY A 70 3.68 -5.27 2.07
N GLN A 71 4.32 -4.79 3.15
CA GLN A 71 4.81 -5.65 4.25
C GLN A 71 3.68 -6.01 5.23
N PRO A 72 3.78 -7.17 5.91
CA PRO A 72 2.92 -7.51 7.05
C PRO A 72 2.98 -6.45 8.16
N GLY A 73 1.86 -6.31 8.90
CA GLY A 73 1.68 -5.47 10.09
C GLY A 73 2.85 -5.47 11.07
N GLU A 74 3.44 -6.65 11.27
CA GLU A 74 4.52 -6.89 12.25
C GLU A 74 5.90 -6.40 11.78
N GLN A 75 6.05 -6.05 10.50
CA GLN A 75 7.35 -5.77 9.86
C GLN A 75 7.44 -4.35 9.26
N ALA A 76 6.42 -3.50 9.45
CA ALA A 76 6.36 -2.14 8.90
C ALA A 76 6.69 -1.05 9.94
#